data_AF-A0A3M2T4C9-F1
#
_entry.id   AF-A0A3M2T4C9-F1
#
_cell.length_a   1.000
_cell.length_b   1.000
_cell.length_c   1.000
_cell.angle_alpha   90.00
_cell.angle_beta   90.00
_cell.angle_gamma   90.00
#
_symmetry.space_group_name_H-M   'P 1'
#
loop_
_entity.id
_entity.type
_entity.pdbx_description
1 polymer ?
#
loop_
_entity_poly.entity_id
_entity_poly.type
_entity_poly.pdbx_seq_one_letter_code
_entity_poly.pdbx_strand_id
1 'polypeptide(L)'
;MPPNTTNQPPEPGSLIRGSDPPPGPATAGYKLNHLMLRIRSPARSLHFYKDLLGLRSIFTMNAGPFTMYYLAIRLPTLPQRTQAKENLQAWAVQTSNIHALTQIAGLLELYHIHGTEEDCEGRGLELSTGNEPPALGFGHVGFSVPDVGAAVERLRGAGVRVFKEVGETGKETVPISGWEEARGVGTGELHGAYQRFWGQIAYVLDPDGYFVELVPQNMQ
;
A
#
# COMPACT_ATOMS: atom_id res chain seq x y z
N MET A 1 6.05 -33.00 5.48
CA MET A 1 4.63 -32.93 5.05
C MET A 1 4.32 -31.45 4.89
N PRO A 2 3.86 -30.96 3.73
CA PRO A 2 3.29 -29.62 3.69
C PRO A 2 2.14 -29.57 4.71
N PRO A 3 1.95 -28.47 5.44
CA PRO A 3 0.76 -28.31 6.27
C PRO A 3 -0.45 -28.55 5.37
N ASN A 4 -1.43 -29.29 5.88
CA ASN A 4 -2.64 -29.66 5.18
C ASN A 4 -3.40 -28.36 4.85
N THR A 5 -3.13 -27.75 3.70
CA THR A 5 -3.80 -26.52 3.26
C THR A 5 -5.20 -26.92 2.84
N THR A 6 -6.15 -26.79 3.75
CA THR A 6 -7.56 -26.96 3.44
C THR A 6 -8.07 -25.65 2.82
N ASN A 7 -8.96 -25.76 1.83
CA ASN A 7 -9.70 -24.59 1.32
C ASN A 7 -10.81 -24.12 2.29
N GLN A 8 -10.91 -24.75 3.47
CA GLN A 8 -11.86 -24.32 4.50
C GLN A 8 -11.23 -23.20 5.31
N PRO A 9 -11.93 -22.06 5.48
CA PRO A 9 -11.45 -20.99 6.32
C PRO A 9 -11.40 -21.44 7.78
N PRO A 10 -10.50 -20.86 8.60
CA PRO A 10 -10.57 -20.95 10.05
C PRO A 10 -11.92 -20.45 10.60
N GLU A 11 -12.22 -20.83 11.84
CA GLU A 11 -13.40 -20.31 12.55
C GLU A 11 -13.38 -18.77 12.60
N PRO A 12 -14.51 -18.09 12.35
CA PRO A 12 -14.60 -16.64 12.38
C PRO A 12 -14.07 -16.05 13.69
N GLY A 13 -13.22 -15.03 13.58
CA GLY A 13 -12.60 -14.35 14.74
C GLY A 13 -11.40 -15.07 15.36
N SER A 14 -11.00 -16.23 14.85
CA SER A 14 -9.76 -16.88 15.25
C SER A 14 -8.52 -16.11 14.75
N LEU A 15 -7.50 -16.00 15.60
CA LEU A 15 -6.18 -15.50 15.24
C LEU A 15 -5.19 -16.68 15.27
N ILE A 16 -4.95 -17.29 14.12
CA ILE A 16 -3.96 -18.36 13.99
C ILE A 16 -2.57 -17.73 13.93
N ARG A 17 -1.72 -18.05 14.90
CA ARG A 17 -0.33 -17.60 14.91
C ARG A 17 0.49 -18.43 13.92
N GLY A 18 1.32 -17.76 13.12
CA GLY A 18 2.25 -18.44 12.22
C GLY A 18 3.20 -19.35 13.00
N SER A 19 3.34 -20.60 12.53
CA SER A 19 4.18 -21.62 13.16
C SER A 19 5.15 -22.26 12.16
N ASP A 20 5.32 -21.65 10.99
CA ASP A 20 6.21 -22.15 9.95
C ASP A 20 7.68 -22.09 10.42
N PRO A 21 8.51 -23.08 10.06
CA PRO A 21 9.94 -23.02 10.33
C PRO A 21 10.60 -21.89 9.51
N PRO A 22 11.80 -21.43 9.91
CA PRO A 22 12.57 -20.48 9.11
C PRO A 22 12.79 -20.97 7.66
N PRO A 23 12.98 -20.05 6.69
CA PRO A 23 13.20 -20.42 5.30
C PRO A 23 14.43 -21.32 5.15
N GLY A 24 14.35 -22.30 4.25
CA GLY A 24 15.48 -23.17 3.93
C GLY A 24 16.64 -22.42 3.26
N PRO A 25 17.85 -23.02 3.17
CA PRO A 25 19.05 -22.35 2.67
C PRO A 25 18.89 -21.74 1.26
N ALA A 26 18.09 -22.36 0.40
CA ALA A 26 17.87 -21.92 -0.98
C ALA A 26 17.14 -20.56 -1.09
N THR A 27 16.31 -20.21 -0.11
CA THR A 27 15.49 -18.98 -0.12
C THR A 27 15.81 -18.03 1.02
N ALA A 28 16.77 -18.38 1.89
CA ALA A 28 17.17 -17.57 3.04
C ALA A 28 17.61 -16.14 2.69
N GLY A 29 18.08 -15.92 1.44
CA GLY A 29 18.48 -14.60 0.93
C GLY A 29 17.41 -13.85 0.15
N TYR A 30 16.22 -14.42 -0.07
CA TYR A 30 15.17 -13.77 -0.87
C TYR A 30 14.58 -12.59 -0.10
N LYS A 31 14.20 -11.54 -0.84
CA LYS A 31 13.61 -10.32 -0.28
C LYS A 31 12.45 -9.86 -1.14
N LEU A 32 11.37 -9.41 -0.49
CA LEU A 32 10.36 -8.62 -1.16
C LEU A 32 10.89 -7.19 -1.33
N ASN A 33 11.43 -6.92 -2.52
CA ASN A 33 12.15 -5.68 -2.80
C ASN A 33 11.19 -4.50 -2.99
N HIS A 34 10.24 -4.62 -3.92
CA HIS A 34 9.31 -3.57 -4.27
C HIS A 34 7.92 -4.11 -4.60
N LEU A 35 6.93 -3.22 -4.53
CA LEU A 35 5.60 -3.39 -5.11
C LEU A 35 5.37 -2.25 -6.09
N MET A 36 4.77 -2.55 -7.25
CA MET A 36 4.56 -1.59 -8.32
C MET A 36 3.09 -1.25 -8.47
N LEU A 37 2.78 0.04 -8.50
CA LEU A 37 1.47 0.59 -8.86
C LEU A 37 1.59 1.37 -10.17
N ARG A 38 0.68 1.11 -11.10
CA ARG A 38 0.51 2.00 -12.25
C ARG A 38 -0.13 3.29 -11.76
N ILE A 39 0.32 4.41 -12.29
CA ILE A 39 -0.25 5.73 -11.97
C ILE A 39 -0.54 6.50 -13.25
N ARG A 40 -1.61 7.30 -13.25
CA ARG A 40 -1.93 8.16 -14.40
C ARG A 40 -1.12 9.44 -14.39
N SER A 41 -1.00 10.10 -13.24
CA SER A 41 -0.38 11.43 -13.14
C SER A 41 0.75 11.44 -12.11
N PRO A 42 2.04 11.46 -12.54
CA PRO A 42 3.16 11.50 -11.61
C PRO A 42 3.12 12.71 -10.70
N ALA A 43 2.64 13.87 -11.15
CA ALA A 43 2.52 15.06 -10.30
C ALA A 43 1.59 14.82 -9.10
N ARG A 44 0.41 14.25 -9.34
CA ARG A 44 -0.58 13.97 -8.29
C ARG A 44 -0.09 12.87 -7.35
N SER A 45 0.41 11.76 -7.90
CA SER A 45 0.85 10.61 -7.10
C SER A 45 2.12 10.93 -6.30
N LEU A 46 3.09 11.67 -6.88
CA LEU A 46 4.28 12.11 -6.15
C LEU A 46 3.93 13.09 -5.02
N HIS A 47 2.98 14.01 -5.22
CA HIS A 47 2.51 14.88 -4.16
C HIS A 47 1.91 14.06 -3.00
N PHE A 48 1.01 13.13 -3.32
CA PHE A 48 0.39 12.25 -2.33
C PHE A 48 1.42 11.43 -1.55
N TYR A 49 2.28 10.67 -2.24
CA TYR A 49 3.21 9.77 -1.55
C TYR A 49 4.38 10.51 -0.89
N LYS A 50 4.90 11.59 -1.49
CA LYS A 50 6.07 12.29 -0.94
C LYS A 50 5.69 13.36 0.07
N ASP A 51 4.80 14.27 -0.31
CA ASP A 51 4.51 15.45 0.50
C ASP A 51 3.49 15.11 1.60
N LEU A 52 2.50 14.25 1.28
CA LEU A 52 1.50 13.85 2.25
C LEU A 52 1.93 12.63 3.09
N LEU A 53 2.52 11.59 2.51
CA LEU A 53 2.93 10.40 3.27
C LEU A 53 4.41 10.37 3.67
N GLY A 54 5.21 11.35 3.26
CA GLY A 54 6.60 11.51 3.69
C GLY A 54 7.59 10.55 3.04
N LEU A 55 7.21 9.88 1.93
CA LEU A 55 8.15 9.06 1.18
C LEU A 55 9.17 9.93 0.44
N ARG A 56 10.33 9.36 0.15
CA ARG A 56 11.43 10.02 -0.55
C ARG A 56 11.79 9.27 -1.83
N SER A 57 12.16 10.01 -2.88
CA SER A 57 12.53 9.46 -4.19
C SER A 57 13.90 8.81 -4.18
N ILE A 58 13.95 7.47 -4.17
CA ILE A 58 15.21 6.72 -4.19
C ILE A 58 15.91 6.89 -5.54
N PHE A 59 15.17 6.69 -6.63
CA PHE A 59 15.61 7.02 -7.98
C PHE A 59 14.41 7.20 -8.91
N THR A 60 14.66 7.76 -10.08
CA THR A 60 13.69 7.85 -11.18
C THR A 60 14.41 7.46 -12.46
N MET A 61 13.78 6.59 -13.24
CA MET A 61 14.32 6.16 -14.53
C MET A 61 13.24 6.29 -15.58
N ASN A 62 13.53 7.10 -16.60
CA ASN A 62 12.73 7.16 -17.83
C ASN A 62 13.27 6.10 -18.80
N ALA A 63 12.42 5.16 -19.19
CA ALA A 63 12.76 4.04 -20.08
C ALA A 63 12.38 4.30 -21.54
N GLY A 64 11.87 5.50 -21.88
CA GLY A 64 11.31 5.83 -23.18
C GLY A 64 9.78 5.91 -23.12
N PRO A 65 9.04 4.79 -23.20
CA PRO A 65 7.57 4.81 -23.21
C PRO A 65 6.93 4.91 -21.81
N PHE A 66 7.73 4.79 -20.75
CA PHE A 66 7.29 4.88 -19.37
C PHE A 66 8.39 5.41 -18.45
N THR A 67 7.99 5.93 -17.29
CA THR A 67 8.89 6.34 -16.21
C THR A 67 8.53 5.58 -14.94
N MET A 68 9.56 5.05 -14.26
CA MET A 68 9.42 4.45 -12.93
C MET A 68 9.99 5.40 -11.86
N TYR A 69 9.22 5.59 -10.79
CA TYR A 69 9.60 6.38 -9.63
C TYR A 69 9.64 5.47 -8.41
N TYR A 70 10.85 5.18 -7.93
CA TYR A 70 11.03 4.33 -6.74
C TYR A 70 11.06 5.21 -5.49
N LEU A 71 10.18 4.92 -4.54
CA LEU A 71 9.98 5.68 -3.31
C LEU A 71 10.18 4.80 -2.07
N ALA A 72 10.68 5.39 -0.98
CA ALA A 72 10.72 4.75 0.35
C ALA A 72 10.56 5.78 1.47
N ILE A 73 9.96 5.38 2.59
CA ILE A 73 9.84 6.24 3.79
C ILE A 73 11.15 6.32 4.58
N ARG A 74 11.87 5.20 4.69
CA ARG A 74 13.16 5.07 5.37
C ARG A 74 13.99 3.97 4.71
N LEU A 75 15.32 4.14 4.74
CA LEU A 75 16.24 3.05 4.44
C LEU A 75 16.77 2.45 5.74
N PRO A 76 16.56 1.15 6.01
CA PRO A 76 16.97 0.49 7.26
C PRO A 76 18.46 0.59 7.56
N THR A 77 19.28 0.77 6.52
CA THR A 77 20.75 0.86 6.61
C THR A 77 21.26 2.25 7.00
N LEU A 78 20.38 3.24 7.11
CA LEU A 78 20.74 4.60 7.50
C LEU A 78 20.37 4.85 8.97
N PRO A 79 21.30 5.35 9.80
CA PRO A 79 20.96 5.77 11.16
C PRO A 79 19.79 6.75 11.15
N GLN A 80 18.95 6.75 12.19
CA GLN A 80 17.98 7.83 12.42
C GLN A 80 18.76 9.15 12.53
N ARG A 81 18.86 9.90 11.43
CA ARG A 81 19.55 11.19 11.43
C ARG A 81 18.55 12.28 11.76
N THR A 82 18.86 13.03 12.80
CA THR A 82 18.13 14.24 13.16
C THR A 82 18.17 15.22 11.98
N GLN A 83 17.10 16.00 11.81
CA GLN A 83 16.83 16.96 10.73
C GLN A 83 17.92 18.05 10.52
N ALA A 84 19.00 18.04 11.30
CA ALA A 84 20.08 19.01 11.19
C ALA A 84 20.99 18.70 9.99
N LYS A 85 20.72 19.39 8.87
CA LYS A 85 21.54 19.48 7.64
C LYS A 85 21.89 18.13 7.01
N GLU A 86 20.87 17.44 6.51
CA GLU A 86 21.07 16.31 5.61
C GLU A 86 21.68 16.78 4.28
N ASN A 87 22.76 16.12 3.84
CA ASN A 87 23.34 16.33 2.52
C ASN A 87 22.54 15.49 1.49
N LEU A 88 21.69 16.17 0.71
CA LEU A 88 20.80 15.53 -0.27
C LEU A 88 21.55 14.72 -1.34
N GLN A 89 22.73 15.17 -1.75
CA GLN A 89 23.57 14.47 -2.72
C GLN A 89 24.13 13.17 -2.14
N ALA A 90 24.59 13.21 -0.89
CA ALA A 90 25.08 12.01 -0.21
C ALA A 90 23.97 10.97 -0.03
N TRP A 91 22.75 11.43 0.29
CA TRP A 91 21.58 10.56 0.34
C TRP A 91 21.33 9.91 -1.04
N ALA A 92 21.19 10.70 -2.10
CA ALA A 92 20.91 10.20 -3.44
C ALA A 92 21.93 9.13 -3.89
N VAL A 93 23.23 9.39 -3.72
CA VAL A 93 24.29 8.43 -4.09
C VAL A 93 24.20 7.13 -3.30
N GLN A 94 23.91 7.23 -2.00
CA GLN A 94 23.83 6.06 -1.13
C GLN A 94 22.57 5.22 -1.39
N THR A 95 21.46 5.88 -1.71
CA THR A 95 20.16 5.23 -1.92
C THR A 95 20.02 4.67 -3.33
N SER A 96 20.64 5.29 -4.35
CA SER A 96 20.45 4.93 -5.76
C SER A 96 21.52 4.00 -6.32
N ASN A 97 22.54 3.60 -5.54
CA ASN A 97 23.48 2.56 -5.99
C ASN A 97 22.73 1.23 -6.18
N ILE A 98 22.88 0.60 -7.35
CA ILE A 98 22.21 -0.64 -7.73
C ILE A 98 22.36 -1.76 -6.69
N HIS A 99 23.51 -1.82 -6.01
CA HIS A 99 23.71 -2.79 -4.93
C HIS A 99 22.80 -2.50 -3.73
N ALA A 100 22.65 -1.23 -3.35
CA ALA A 100 21.72 -0.84 -2.29
C ALA A 100 20.27 -1.09 -2.71
N LEU A 101 19.88 -0.75 -3.94
CA LEU A 101 18.52 -0.92 -4.46
C LEU A 101 17.98 -2.33 -4.29
N THR A 102 18.76 -3.34 -4.70
CA THR A 102 18.36 -4.76 -4.61
C THR A 102 18.28 -5.29 -3.18
N GLN A 103 18.83 -4.56 -2.20
CA GLN A 103 18.88 -4.99 -0.81
C GLN A 103 17.82 -4.33 0.07
N ILE A 104 17.19 -3.25 -0.41
CA ILE A 104 16.11 -2.55 0.31
C ILE A 104 14.83 -3.38 0.21
N ALA A 105 14.07 -3.44 1.30
CA ALA A 105 12.76 -4.06 1.32
C ALA A 105 11.67 -2.98 1.38
N GLY A 106 10.52 -3.26 0.76
CA GLY A 106 9.34 -2.40 0.84
C GLY A 106 9.45 -1.08 0.07
N LEU A 107 10.13 -1.08 -1.08
CA LEU A 107 10.07 0.06 -2.01
C LEU A 107 8.69 0.12 -2.67
N LEU A 108 8.20 1.33 -2.87
CA LEU A 108 7.02 1.59 -3.71
C LEU A 108 7.49 2.07 -5.07
N GLU A 109 7.21 1.30 -6.11
CA GLU A 109 7.45 1.69 -7.50
C GLU A 109 6.16 2.29 -8.08
N LEU A 110 6.19 3.59 -8.38
CA LEU A 110 5.12 4.21 -9.16
C LEU A 110 5.51 4.17 -10.63
N TYR A 111 4.65 3.60 -11.46
CA TYR A 111 4.94 3.32 -12.85
C TYR A 111 3.99 4.09 -13.76
N HIS A 112 4.53 5.11 -14.42
CA HIS A 112 3.79 6.01 -15.28
C HIS A 112 4.05 5.63 -16.74
N ILE A 113 3.01 5.12 -17.41
CA ILE A 113 3.03 5.01 -18.88
C ILE A 113 2.76 6.40 -19.44
N HIS A 114 3.60 6.89 -20.35
CA HIS A 114 3.46 8.27 -20.84
C HIS A 114 2.18 8.44 -21.66
N GLY A 115 1.52 9.60 -21.49
CA GLY A 115 0.24 9.92 -22.13
C GLY A 115 -1.00 9.43 -21.38
N THR A 116 -0.84 8.72 -20.24
CA THR A 116 -1.96 8.25 -19.41
C THR A 116 -2.54 9.33 -18.49
N GLU A 117 -1.81 10.44 -18.34
CA GLU A 117 -2.21 11.65 -17.62
C GLU A 117 -3.27 12.46 -18.37
N GLU A 118 -3.33 12.30 -19.70
CA GLU A 118 -4.32 12.96 -20.53
C GLU A 118 -5.62 12.15 -20.50
N ASP A 119 -6.75 12.85 -20.42
CA ASP A 119 -8.04 12.23 -20.68
C ASP A 119 -8.10 11.86 -22.14
N CYS A 120 -7.84 10.59 -22.43
CA CYS A 120 -7.95 10.09 -23.79
C CYS A 120 -9.43 10.11 -24.16
N GLU A 121 -9.87 11.17 -24.84
CA GLU A 121 -11.20 11.31 -25.43
C GLU A 121 -11.62 9.98 -26.10
N GLY A 122 -12.54 9.26 -25.45
CA GLY A 122 -13.10 8.02 -25.97
C GLY A 122 -12.23 6.75 -25.93
N ARG A 123 -11.03 6.76 -25.33
CA ARG A 123 -10.18 5.54 -25.20
C ARG A 123 -10.17 4.90 -23.80
N GLY A 124 -10.84 5.51 -22.81
CA GLY A 124 -11.22 4.85 -21.56
C GLY A 124 -10.08 4.14 -20.81
N LEU A 125 -8.91 4.77 -20.70
CA LEU A 125 -7.81 4.19 -19.91
C LEU A 125 -8.03 4.46 -18.41
N GLU A 126 -8.96 3.71 -17.83
CA GLU A 126 -9.14 3.63 -16.39
C GLU A 126 -8.21 2.56 -15.82
N LEU A 127 -7.47 2.90 -14.76
CA LEU A 127 -6.68 1.92 -14.05
C LEU A 127 -7.61 1.11 -13.16
N SER A 128 -7.49 -0.23 -13.20
CA SER A 128 -8.09 -1.06 -12.17
C SER A 128 -7.26 -0.98 -10.90
N THR A 129 -7.94 -0.72 -9.78
CA THR A 129 -7.34 -0.72 -8.45
C THR A 129 -7.29 -2.13 -7.85
N GLY A 130 -8.10 -3.06 -8.37
CA GLY A 130 -8.24 -4.41 -7.86
C GLY A 130 -9.39 -4.61 -6.86
N ASN A 131 -10.09 -3.55 -6.45
CA ASN A 131 -11.25 -3.64 -5.54
C ASN A 131 -12.61 -3.54 -6.25
N GLU A 132 -12.60 -3.30 -7.57
CA GLU A 132 -13.82 -3.15 -8.36
C GLU A 132 -13.96 -4.27 -9.42
N PRO A 133 -15.14 -4.91 -9.52
CA PRO A 133 -15.43 -5.84 -10.60
C PRO A 133 -15.39 -5.17 -11.98
N PRO A 134 -15.05 -5.90 -13.05
CA PRO A 134 -14.74 -7.34 -13.07
C PRO A 134 -13.29 -7.67 -12.69
N ALA A 135 -12.45 -6.67 -12.39
CA ALA A 135 -11.01 -6.82 -12.26
C ALA A 135 -10.57 -6.88 -10.79
N LEU A 136 -11.18 -7.76 -10.00
CA LEU A 136 -10.82 -7.98 -8.60
C LEU A 136 -9.42 -8.62 -8.48
N GLY A 137 -8.63 -8.19 -7.49
CA GLY A 137 -7.27 -8.67 -7.29
C GLY A 137 -6.53 -7.95 -6.16
N PHE A 138 -5.69 -6.97 -6.51
CA PHE A 138 -4.94 -6.20 -5.52
C PHE A 138 -5.89 -5.45 -4.57
N GLY A 139 -5.61 -5.53 -3.26
CA GLY A 139 -6.43 -4.86 -2.25
C GLY A 139 -5.94 -3.44 -1.97
N HIS A 140 -4.80 -3.31 -1.29
CA HIS A 140 -4.33 -2.01 -0.81
C HIS A 140 -2.84 -2.03 -0.47
N VAL A 141 -2.28 -0.83 -0.29
CA VAL A 141 -0.98 -0.63 0.38
C VAL A 141 -1.24 -0.16 1.81
N GLY A 142 -0.53 -0.72 2.80
CA GLY A 142 -0.66 -0.33 4.20
C GLY A 142 0.51 0.50 4.73
N PHE A 143 0.21 1.57 5.46
CA PHE A 143 1.17 2.40 6.17
C PHE A 143 0.87 2.42 7.66
N SER A 144 1.88 2.11 8.48
CA SER A 144 1.76 2.27 9.92
C SER A 144 2.01 3.71 10.34
N VAL A 145 1.05 4.31 11.03
CA VAL A 145 1.08 5.71 11.49
C VAL A 145 0.98 5.79 13.02
N PRO A 146 1.57 6.82 13.65
CA PRO A 146 1.50 6.96 15.11
C PRO A 146 0.08 7.21 15.63
N ASP A 147 -0.72 7.94 14.87
CA ASP A 147 -2.11 8.29 15.18
C ASP A 147 -2.92 8.29 13.88
N VAL A 148 -3.89 7.38 13.78
CA VAL A 148 -4.72 7.21 12.57
C VAL A 148 -5.67 8.40 12.39
N GLY A 149 -6.31 8.88 13.46
CA GLY A 149 -7.24 10.01 13.37
C GLY A 149 -6.53 11.28 12.91
N ALA A 150 -5.39 11.60 13.51
CA ALA A 150 -4.60 12.76 13.12
C ALA A 150 -4.08 12.66 11.67
N ALA A 151 -3.69 11.45 11.23
CA ALA A 151 -3.28 11.22 9.84
C ALA A 151 -4.44 11.44 8.85
N VAL A 152 -5.63 10.90 9.16
CA VAL A 152 -6.84 11.10 8.35
C VAL A 152 -7.21 12.58 8.25
N GLU A 153 -7.23 13.32 9.37
CA GLU A 153 -7.55 14.75 9.36
C GLU A 153 -6.58 15.55 8.49
N ARG A 154 -5.28 15.26 8.60
CA ARG A 154 -4.25 15.92 7.78
C ARG A 154 -4.45 15.64 6.29
N LEU A 155 -4.74 14.39 5.93
CA LEU A 155 -4.97 13.99 4.54
C LEU A 155 -6.26 14.60 3.99
N ARG A 156 -7.34 14.56 4.76
CA ARG A 156 -8.63 15.18 4.40
C ARG A 156 -8.46 16.69 4.20
N GLY A 157 -7.72 17.38 5.07
CA GLY A 157 -7.39 18.80 4.92
C GLY A 157 -6.58 19.13 3.66
N ALA A 158 -5.86 18.16 3.10
CA ALA A 158 -5.16 18.27 1.82
C ALA A 158 -6.04 17.86 0.61
N GLY A 159 -7.33 17.58 0.82
CA GLY A 159 -8.28 17.18 -0.24
C GLY A 159 -8.23 15.71 -0.61
N VAL A 160 -7.57 14.86 0.20
CA VAL A 160 -7.57 13.40 -0.03
C VAL A 160 -8.95 12.82 0.29
N ARG A 161 -9.41 11.89 -0.56
CA ARG A 161 -10.66 11.17 -0.34
C ARG A 161 -10.48 10.13 0.75
N VAL A 162 -11.33 10.19 1.78
CA VAL A 162 -11.41 9.17 2.82
C VAL A 162 -12.47 8.15 2.40
N PHE A 163 -12.09 6.88 2.31
CA PHE A 163 -13.01 5.79 1.97
C PHE A 163 -13.63 5.18 3.23
N LYS A 164 -12.81 5.05 4.29
CA LYS A 164 -13.23 4.51 5.59
C LYS A 164 -12.67 5.39 6.71
N GLU A 165 -13.53 5.80 7.61
CA GLU A 165 -13.15 6.54 8.82
C GLU A 165 -12.65 5.61 9.94
N VAL A 166 -11.80 6.16 10.81
CA VAL A 166 -11.46 5.49 12.06
C VAL A 166 -12.70 5.40 12.96
N GLY A 167 -12.91 4.26 13.60
CA GLY A 167 -14.10 3.97 14.40
C GLY A 167 -15.23 3.24 13.64
N GLU A 168 -15.21 3.24 12.30
CA GLU A 168 -16.17 2.47 11.51
C GLU A 168 -15.90 0.96 11.65
N THR A 169 -16.92 0.21 12.07
CA THR A 169 -16.87 -1.24 12.33
C THR A 169 -17.79 -2.06 11.43
N GLY A 170 -18.54 -1.38 10.56
CA GLY A 170 -19.51 -1.97 9.64
C GLY A 170 -18.85 -2.71 8.48
N LYS A 171 -19.59 -3.65 7.88
CA LYS A 171 -19.14 -4.46 6.75
C LYS A 171 -19.03 -3.65 5.46
N GLU A 172 -19.75 -2.54 5.36
CA GLU A 172 -19.91 -1.72 4.15
C GLU A 172 -18.58 -1.13 3.66
N THR A 173 -17.61 -0.98 4.56
CA THR A 173 -16.28 -0.48 4.25
C THR A 173 -15.25 -1.59 4.05
N VAL A 174 -15.61 -2.86 4.31
CA VAL A 174 -14.74 -3.99 4.01
C VAL A 174 -14.74 -4.18 2.49
N PRO A 175 -13.58 -4.44 1.85
CA PRO A 175 -13.49 -4.60 0.40
C PRO A 175 -14.03 -5.96 -0.07
N ILE A 176 -15.32 -6.21 0.21
CA ILE A 176 -16.14 -7.27 -0.36
C ILE A 176 -17.10 -6.56 -1.31
N SER A 177 -17.00 -6.84 -2.60
CA SER A 177 -17.83 -6.14 -3.58
C SER A 177 -19.27 -6.63 -3.53
N GLY A 178 -20.24 -5.72 -3.76
CA GLY A 178 -21.64 -6.12 -3.93
C GLY A 178 -21.87 -7.11 -5.07
N TRP A 179 -20.94 -7.17 -6.04
CA TRP A 179 -20.95 -8.17 -7.12
C TRP A 179 -20.65 -9.58 -6.63
N GLU A 180 -19.76 -9.73 -5.65
CA GLU A 180 -19.48 -11.00 -4.96
C GLU A 180 -20.67 -11.40 -4.09
N GLU A 181 -21.18 -10.46 -3.28
CA GLU A 181 -22.31 -10.74 -2.37
C GLU A 181 -23.57 -11.15 -3.12
N ALA A 182 -23.88 -10.48 -4.24
CA ALA A 182 -25.01 -10.84 -5.10
C ALA A 182 -24.91 -12.27 -5.68
N ARG A 183 -23.73 -12.90 -5.61
CA ARG A 183 -23.46 -14.29 -6.01
C ARG A 183 -23.32 -15.25 -4.84
N GLY A 184 -23.63 -14.79 -3.63
CA GLY A 184 -23.48 -15.57 -2.40
C GLY A 184 -22.04 -15.68 -1.89
N VAL A 185 -21.10 -14.93 -2.47
CA VAL A 185 -19.68 -14.94 -2.08
C VAL A 185 -19.41 -13.84 -1.05
N GLY A 186 -18.66 -14.13 0.01
CA GLY A 186 -18.31 -13.13 1.04
C GLY A 186 -19.52 -12.65 1.87
N THR A 187 -20.59 -13.44 1.94
CA THR A 187 -21.81 -13.10 2.69
C THR A 187 -21.66 -13.37 4.20
N GLY A 188 -22.58 -12.83 5.01
CA GLY A 188 -22.57 -12.94 6.47
C GLY A 188 -22.07 -11.69 7.18
N GLU A 189 -22.08 -11.74 8.51
CA GLU A 189 -21.73 -10.63 9.41
C GLU A 189 -20.24 -10.65 9.78
N LEU A 190 -19.67 -9.48 10.05
CA LEU A 190 -18.33 -9.39 10.60
C LEU A 190 -18.31 -9.91 12.04
N HIS A 191 -17.38 -10.81 12.33
CA HIS A 191 -17.17 -11.27 13.70
C HIS A 191 -16.63 -10.12 14.56
N GLY A 192 -17.15 -9.96 15.79
CA GLY A 192 -16.79 -8.84 16.69
C GLY A 192 -15.30 -8.74 17.00
N ALA A 193 -14.55 -9.84 16.93
CA ALA A 193 -13.08 -9.81 17.04
C ALA A 193 -12.41 -9.03 15.90
N TYR A 194 -12.88 -9.23 14.67
CA TYR A 194 -12.40 -8.48 13.52
C TYR A 194 -12.87 -7.03 13.56
N GLN A 195 -14.13 -6.78 13.98
CA GLN A 195 -14.65 -5.41 14.12
C GLN A 195 -13.82 -4.54 15.07
N ARG A 196 -13.27 -5.11 16.14
CA ARG A 196 -12.35 -4.39 17.05
C ARG A 196 -11.05 -3.95 16.37
N PHE A 197 -10.50 -4.79 15.50
CA PHE A 197 -9.35 -4.43 14.67
C PHE A 197 -9.74 -3.40 13.60
N TRP A 198 -10.84 -3.68 12.89
CA TRP A 198 -11.35 -2.87 11.78
C TRP A 198 -11.66 -1.43 12.20
N GLY A 199 -12.22 -1.25 13.40
CA GLY A 199 -12.49 0.07 13.96
C GLY A 199 -11.25 0.91 14.27
N GLN A 200 -10.05 0.32 14.34
CA GLN A 200 -8.81 1.04 14.65
C GLN A 200 -8.06 1.55 13.41
N ILE A 201 -8.44 1.08 12.22
CA ILE A 201 -7.79 1.46 10.97
C ILE A 201 -8.67 2.42 10.17
N ALA A 202 -8.07 3.08 9.17
CA ALA A 202 -8.77 3.90 8.19
C ALA A 202 -8.27 3.59 6.77
N TYR A 203 -9.09 3.91 5.77
CA TYR A 203 -8.69 3.88 4.37
C TYR A 203 -8.85 5.24 3.75
N VAL A 204 -7.79 5.69 3.09
CA VAL A 204 -7.84 6.82 2.15
C VAL A 204 -7.60 6.31 0.73
N LEU A 205 -7.98 7.10 -0.26
CA LEU A 205 -7.72 6.80 -1.66
C LEU A 205 -6.57 7.65 -2.17
N ASP A 206 -5.62 7.02 -2.84
CA ASP A 206 -4.62 7.74 -3.61
C ASP A 206 -5.28 8.44 -4.83
N PRO A 207 -4.52 9.25 -5.59
CA PRO A 207 -5.05 9.98 -6.74
C PRO A 207 -5.64 9.09 -7.85
N ASP A 208 -5.19 7.85 -7.96
CA ASP A 208 -5.64 6.87 -8.95
C ASP A 208 -6.75 5.94 -8.39
N GLY A 209 -7.05 6.03 -7.09
CA GLY A 209 -8.13 5.29 -6.43
C GLY A 209 -7.68 4.04 -5.68
N TYR A 210 -6.38 3.74 -5.63
CA TYR A 210 -5.87 2.65 -4.81
C TYR A 210 -6.16 2.92 -3.33
N PHE A 211 -6.57 1.87 -2.63
CA PHE A 211 -6.79 1.94 -1.19
C PHE A 211 -5.44 2.02 -0.49
N VAL A 212 -5.34 2.97 0.44
CA VAL A 212 -4.19 3.17 1.31
C VAL A 212 -4.66 3.01 2.75
N GLU A 213 -4.27 1.89 3.36
CA GLU A 213 -4.61 1.56 4.75
C GLU A 213 -3.71 2.34 5.71
N LEU A 214 -4.32 2.96 6.72
CA LEU A 214 -3.63 3.60 7.83
C LEU A 214 -3.80 2.73 9.08
N VAL A 215 -2.71 2.10 9.50
CA VAL A 215 -2.68 1.17 10.64
C VAL A 215 -2.01 1.86 11.83
N PRO A 216 -2.58 1.81 13.04
CA PRO A 216 -1.91 2.39 14.19
C PRO A 216 -0.65 1.58 14.53
N GLN A 217 0.46 2.27 14.84
CA GLN A 217 1.69 1.61 15.29
C GLN A 217 1.52 0.88 16.63
N ASN A 218 0.55 1.29 17.43
CA ASN A 218 0.16 0.63 18.67
C ASN A 218 -1.30 0.20 18.55
N MET A 219 -1.53 -1.03 18.09
CA MET A 219 -2.86 -1.63 18.11
C MET A 219 -3.26 -2.04 19.53
N GLN A 220 -4.49 -1.70 19.92
CA GLN A 220 -5.11 -2.06 21.20
C GLN A 220 -5.98 -3.31 21.08
#